data_AF-A0A497QCG8-F1
#
_entry.id   AF-A0A497QCG8-F1
#
_cell.length_a   1.000
_cell.length_b   1.000
_cell.length_c   1.000
_cell.angle_alpha   90.00
_cell.angle_beta   90.00
_cell.angle_gamma   90.00
#
_symmetry.space_group_name_H-M   'P 1'
#
loop_
_entity.id
_entity.type
_entity.pdbx_description
1 polymer ?
#
loop_
_entity_poly.entity_id
_entity_poly.type
_entity_poly.pdbx_seq_one_letter_code
_entity_poly.pdbx_strand_id
1 'polypeptide(L)'
;YDAVATSPTFTASSEVARCYSMITFLETGLAEFIKRLGFAAIPCGNDISLSVPLAIDAGLGQFGRHGLPITKEFGPQVRIAKVLTDMPLVPDEPCLKFCRSVIRFCEVCEKCAEMRPSQSIQYGKERSWAGNTISNNPGAKKWYINPETCYGFWMQNGADCSNCIRSCPYNKPNNFLHRFVLWLTQNAP
;
A
#
# COMPACT_ATOMS: atom_id res chain seq x y z
N TYR A 1 -11.98 8.89 -0.37
CA TYR A 1 -12.27 8.23 -1.66
C TYR A 1 -12.33 9.25 -2.79
N ASP A 2 -13.22 10.25 -2.72
CA ASP A 2 -13.50 11.17 -3.84
C ASP A 2 -12.28 11.90 -4.40
N ALA A 3 -11.42 12.46 -3.55
CA ALA A 3 -10.20 13.13 -3.99
C ALA A 3 -9.26 12.17 -4.77
N VAL A 4 -9.02 10.96 -4.28
CA VAL A 4 -8.20 9.97 -4.99
C VAL A 4 -8.88 9.48 -6.27
N ALA A 5 -10.22 9.50 -6.32
CA ALA A 5 -10.96 9.19 -7.53
C ALA A 5 -10.74 10.19 -8.67
N THR A 6 -10.19 11.38 -8.41
CA THR A 6 -9.80 12.34 -9.46
C THR A 6 -8.36 12.17 -9.92
N SER A 7 -7.61 11.19 -9.41
CA SER A 7 -6.24 10.92 -9.87
C SER A 7 -6.19 10.75 -11.40
N PRO A 8 -5.22 11.35 -12.12
CA PRO A 8 -3.96 11.95 -11.63
C PRO A 8 -3.98 13.49 -11.48
N THR A 9 -5.11 14.09 -11.09
CA THR A 9 -5.20 15.55 -10.89
C THR A 9 -4.62 16.01 -9.54
N PHE A 10 -4.34 17.31 -9.42
CA PHE A 10 -3.86 17.95 -8.19
C PHE A 10 -4.78 17.76 -6.97
N THR A 11 -6.09 17.53 -7.17
CA THR A 11 -7.01 17.24 -6.06
C THR A 11 -6.69 15.90 -5.40
N ALA A 12 -6.23 14.90 -6.17
CA ALA A 12 -5.74 13.66 -5.59
C ALA A 12 -4.44 13.88 -4.81
N SER A 13 -3.53 14.69 -5.38
CA SER A 13 -2.26 15.07 -4.78
C SER A 13 -2.41 15.80 -3.46
N SER A 14 -3.37 16.72 -3.36
CA SER A 14 -3.60 17.48 -2.12
C SER A 14 -4.06 16.57 -0.98
N GLU A 15 -4.87 15.55 -1.27
CA GLU A 15 -5.26 14.56 -0.28
C GLU A 15 -4.07 13.70 0.18
N VAL A 16 -3.18 13.32 -0.74
CA VAL A 16 -1.93 12.62 -0.39
C VAL A 16 -1.04 13.49 0.49
N ALA A 17 -0.88 14.77 0.17
CA ALA A 17 -0.11 15.72 0.98
C ALA A 17 -0.70 15.87 2.39
N ARG A 18 -2.03 15.98 2.50
CA ARG A 18 -2.74 16.01 3.78
C ARG A 18 -2.46 14.77 4.62
N CYS A 19 -2.46 13.58 4.01
CA CYS A 19 -2.12 12.35 4.71
C CYS A 19 -0.67 12.32 5.22
N TYR A 20 0.29 12.92 4.50
CA TYR A 20 1.67 13.01 4.99
C TYR A 20 1.79 13.89 6.24
N SER A 21 1.08 15.02 6.29
CA SER A 21 1.02 15.83 7.52
C SER A 21 0.40 15.06 8.68
N MET A 22 -0.62 14.23 8.41
CA MET A 22 -1.21 13.36 9.43
C MET A 22 -0.24 12.30 9.93
N ILE A 23 0.55 11.67 9.06
CA ILE A 23 1.58 10.70 9.46
C ILE A 23 2.54 11.35 10.45
N THR A 24 3.07 12.53 10.13
CA THR A 24 4.01 13.24 11.01
C THR A 24 3.39 13.54 12.37
N PHE A 25 2.13 14.00 12.39
CA PHE A 25 1.42 14.27 13.64
C PHE A 25 1.24 13.01 14.50
N LEU A 26 0.78 11.91 13.89
CA LEU A 26 0.51 10.65 14.58
C LEU A 26 1.78 9.99 15.11
N GLU A 27 2.82 9.86 14.28
CA GLU A 27 4.07 9.20 14.68
C GLU A 27 4.80 9.98 15.76
N THR A 28 4.83 11.31 15.66
CA THR A 28 5.49 12.15 16.68
C THR A 28 4.74 12.05 18.01
N GLY A 29 3.40 12.14 17.99
CA GLY A 29 2.61 12.00 19.21
C GLY A 29 2.78 10.63 19.87
N LEU A 30 2.74 9.56 19.07
CA LEU A 30 2.94 8.20 19.56
C LEU A 30 4.36 7.97 20.10
N ALA A 31 5.38 8.45 19.41
CA ALA A 31 6.77 8.32 19.86
C ALA A 31 6.99 9.06 21.18
N GLU A 32 6.47 10.28 21.34
CA GLU A 32 6.55 11.02 22.61
C GLU A 32 5.80 10.33 23.75
N PHE A 33 4.65 9.73 23.46
CA PHE A 33 3.92 8.92 24.42
C PHE A 33 4.76 7.72 24.90
N ILE A 34 5.35 6.95 23.98
CA ILE A 34 6.18 5.78 24.30
C ILE A 34 7.42 6.19 25.10
N LYS A 35 8.08 7.31 24.74
CA LYS A 35 9.21 7.86 25.50
C LYS A 35 8.84 8.21 26.94
N ARG A 36 7.65 8.77 27.16
CA ARG A 36 7.15 9.09 28.52
C ARG A 36 6.85 7.85 29.36
N LEU A 37 6.64 6.70 28.73
CA LEU A 37 6.53 5.41 29.40
C LEU A 37 7.90 4.79 29.73
N GLY A 38 9.01 5.44 29.37
CA GLY A 38 10.37 5.02 29.70
C GLY A 38 11.07 4.17 28.63
N PHE A 39 10.51 4.09 27.42
CA PHE A 39 11.03 3.28 26.31
C PHE A 39 11.61 4.15 25.18
N ALA A 40 12.56 3.64 24.42
CA ALA A 40 13.04 4.31 23.21
C ALA A 40 11.98 4.26 22.12
N ALA A 41 11.79 5.36 21.38
CA ALA A 41 10.86 5.41 20.26
C ALA A 41 11.38 6.31 19.13
N ILE A 42 11.36 5.77 17.91
CA ILE A 42 11.88 6.43 16.70
C ILE A 42 10.72 6.60 15.70
N PRO A 43 10.18 7.83 15.52
CA PRO A 43 9.25 8.11 14.43
C PRO A 43 10.00 8.03 13.10
N CYS A 44 9.41 7.36 12.11
CA CYS A 44 10.15 6.94 10.92
C CYS A 44 9.85 7.72 9.65
N GLY A 45 8.69 8.36 9.54
CA GLY A 45 8.17 8.87 8.28
C GLY A 45 8.26 7.81 7.17
N ASN A 46 8.76 8.20 6.00
CA ASN A 46 8.97 7.28 4.88
C ASN A 46 10.38 6.66 4.82
N ASP A 47 11.38 7.23 5.49
CA ASP A 47 12.78 7.04 5.08
C ASP A 47 13.56 5.98 5.89
N ILE A 48 13.22 5.76 7.17
CA ILE A 48 14.01 4.87 8.05
C ILE A 48 13.85 3.39 7.69
N SER A 49 12.66 2.97 7.26
CA SER A 49 12.39 1.58 6.92
C SER A 49 11.28 1.45 5.89
N LEU A 50 11.22 0.30 5.22
CA LEU A 50 10.21 0.01 4.21
C LEU A 50 8.84 -0.21 4.88
N SER A 51 7.90 0.72 4.67
CA SER A 51 6.58 0.66 5.30
C SER A 51 5.74 -0.55 4.87
N VAL A 52 5.84 -0.96 3.60
CA VAL A 52 5.01 -2.04 3.04
C VAL A 52 5.26 -3.40 3.70
N PRO A 53 6.49 -3.93 3.78
CA PRO A 53 6.73 -5.21 4.47
C PRO A 53 6.34 -5.14 5.94
N LEU A 54 6.66 -4.06 6.66
CA LEU A 54 6.27 -3.90 8.06
C LEU A 54 4.74 -3.91 8.25
N ALA A 55 3.98 -3.27 7.36
CA ALA A 55 2.52 -3.32 7.41
C ALA A 55 1.96 -4.72 7.15
N ILE A 56 2.63 -5.53 6.34
CA ILE A 56 2.23 -6.93 6.09
C ILE A 56 2.54 -7.78 7.33
N ASP A 57 3.75 -7.67 7.87
CA ASP A 57 4.18 -8.43 9.06
C ASP A 57 3.33 -8.09 10.28
N ALA A 58 2.94 -6.82 10.44
CA ALA A 58 1.99 -6.36 11.46
C ALA A 58 0.51 -6.70 11.16
N GLY A 59 0.24 -7.49 10.11
CA GLY A 59 -1.09 -7.99 9.80
C GLY A 59 -2.10 -6.99 9.23
N LEU A 60 -1.66 -5.79 8.84
CA LEU A 60 -2.54 -4.74 8.31
C LEU A 60 -3.07 -5.04 6.90
N GLY A 61 -2.36 -5.87 6.12
CA GLY A 61 -2.78 -6.18 4.76
C GLY A 61 -1.85 -7.13 4.02
N GLN A 62 -2.02 -7.17 2.69
CA GLN A 62 -1.24 -8.03 1.80
C GLN A 62 -0.68 -7.25 0.61
N PHE A 63 0.53 -7.60 0.17
CA PHE A 63 1.14 -7.04 -1.04
C PHE A 63 0.28 -7.29 -2.29
N GLY A 64 -0.19 -6.21 -2.93
CA GLY A 64 -0.91 -6.27 -4.20
C GLY A 64 0.01 -6.18 -5.42
N ARG A 65 -0.51 -6.53 -6.60
CA ARG A 65 0.20 -6.41 -7.89
C ARG A 65 0.81 -5.03 -8.14
N HIS A 66 0.15 -3.99 -7.62
CA HIS A 66 0.60 -2.61 -7.78
C HIS A 66 1.75 -2.17 -6.85
N GLY A 67 2.30 -3.08 -6.06
CA GLY A 67 3.45 -2.78 -5.20
C GLY A 67 3.11 -2.13 -3.86
N LEU A 68 1.82 -2.07 -3.48
CA LEU A 68 1.35 -1.44 -2.23
C LEU A 68 0.52 -2.45 -1.42
N PRO A 69 0.40 -2.28 -0.09
CA PRO A 69 -0.45 -3.15 0.71
C PRO A 69 -1.93 -2.90 0.39
N ILE A 70 -2.71 -3.97 0.31
CA ILE A 70 -4.17 -3.96 0.25
C ILE A 70 -4.66 -4.36 1.65
N THR A 71 -5.37 -3.46 2.31
CA THR A 71 -5.98 -3.65 3.64
C THR A 71 -7.42 -4.15 3.52
N LYS A 72 -7.97 -4.69 4.61
CA LYS A 72 -9.36 -5.19 4.63
C LYS A 72 -10.38 -4.06 4.53
N GLU A 73 -10.23 -3.00 5.32
CA GLU A 73 -11.23 -1.92 5.36
C GLU A 73 -11.11 -0.93 4.20
N PHE A 74 -9.90 -0.64 3.75
CA PHE A 74 -9.64 0.51 2.87
C PHE A 74 -8.95 0.14 1.56
N GLY A 75 -8.71 -1.16 1.31
CA GLY A 75 -7.94 -1.61 0.16
C GLY A 75 -6.55 -0.95 0.15
N PRO A 76 -6.04 -0.52 -1.02
CA PRO A 76 -4.75 0.15 -1.12
C PRO A 76 -4.77 1.66 -0.81
N GLN A 77 -5.93 2.25 -0.48
CA GLN A 77 -6.04 3.69 -0.20
C GLN A 77 -5.74 3.98 1.28
N VAL A 78 -4.51 3.66 1.69
CA VAL A 78 -3.98 3.96 3.03
C VAL A 78 -2.56 4.50 2.94
N ARG A 79 -2.19 5.32 3.92
CA ARG A 79 -0.79 5.68 4.18
C ARG A 79 -0.39 5.06 5.51
N ILE A 80 0.84 4.57 5.58
CA ILE A 80 1.35 3.83 6.74
C ILE A 80 2.21 4.76 7.58
N ALA A 81 1.84 4.91 8.84
CA ALA A 81 2.64 5.51 9.88
C ALA A 81 3.31 4.40 10.71
N LYS A 82 4.56 4.59 11.13
CA LYS A 82 5.32 3.61 11.91
C LYS A 82 6.30 4.26 12.90
N VAL A 83 6.40 3.64 14.07
CA VAL A 83 7.35 3.98 15.13
C VAL A 83 8.09 2.71 15.51
N LEU A 84 9.42 2.76 15.54
CA LEU A 84 10.24 1.66 16.05
C LEU A 84 10.52 1.90 17.54
N THR A 85 10.40 0.86 18.36
CA THR A 85 10.54 0.96 19.80
C THR A 85 11.12 -0.32 20.39
N ASP A 86 11.76 -0.21 21.55
CA ASP A 86 12.18 -1.32 22.42
C ASP A 86 11.12 -1.70 23.47
N MET A 87 9.96 -1.01 23.46
CA MET A 87 8.83 -1.36 24.31
C MET A 87 8.37 -2.80 24.03
N PRO A 88 8.19 -3.63 25.07
CA PRO A 88 7.67 -4.98 24.90
C PRO A 88 6.20 -4.91 24.48
N LEU A 89 5.91 -5.46 23.30
CA LEU A 89 4.57 -5.53 22.71
C LEU A 89 4.26 -6.97 22.32
N VAL A 90 2.98 -7.32 22.30
CA VAL A 90 2.51 -8.58 21.71
C VAL A 90 2.43 -8.39 20.20
N PRO A 91 3.20 -9.12 19.38
CA PRO A 91 3.12 -8.98 17.93
C PRO A 91 1.78 -9.48 17.39
N ASP A 92 1.21 -8.72 16.46
CA ASP A 92 0.12 -9.20 15.61
C ASP A 92 0.64 -10.18 14.55
N GLU A 93 -0.28 -10.93 13.92
CA GLU A 93 0.05 -11.86 12.85
C GLU A 93 -0.72 -11.58 11.56
N PRO A 94 -0.12 -11.85 10.38
CA PRO A 94 -0.82 -11.75 9.11
C PRO A 94 -2.03 -12.69 9.01
N CYS A 95 -3.17 -12.15 8.58
CA CYS A 95 -4.35 -12.97 8.29
C CYS A 95 -4.16 -13.78 7.00
N LEU A 96 -3.58 -14.99 7.10
CA LEU A 96 -3.22 -15.84 5.96
C LEU A 96 -4.35 -16.10 4.96
N LYS A 97 -5.61 -16.19 5.43
CA LYS A 97 -6.79 -16.34 4.57
C LYS A 97 -6.97 -15.11 3.68
N PHE A 98 -6.91 -13.92 4.25
CA PHE A 98 -7.01 -12.67 3.51
C PHE A 98 -5.82 -12.50 2.56
N CYS A 99 -4.60 -12.75 3.05
CA CYS A 99 -3.38 -12.70 2.24
C CYS A 99 -3.45 -13.56 0.98
N ARG A 100 -3.87 -14.83 1.11
CA ARG A 100 -4.05 -15.73 -0.04
C ARG A 100 -5.13 -15.22 -1.00
N SER A 101 -6.23 -14.67 -0.49
CA SER A 101 -7.30 -14.13 -1.35
C SER A 101 -6.83 -12.95 -2.20
N VAL A 102 -6.04 -12.03 -1.64
CA VAL A 102 -5.50 -10.88 -2.36
C VAL A 102 -4.53 -11.34 -3.46
N ILE A 103 -3.67 -12.32 -3.16
CA ILE A 103 -2.74 -12.90 -4.13
C ILE A 103 -3.51 -13.53 -5.31
N ARG A 104 -4.45 -14.44 -5.02
CA ARG A 104 -5.28 -15.10 -6.05
C ARG A 104 -6.05 -14.08 -6.90
N PHE A 105 -6.61 -13.06 -6.25
CA PHE A 105 -7.31 -12.00 -6.96
C PHE A 105 -6.37 -11.21 -7.89
N CYS A 106 -5.18 -10.85 -7.40
CA CYS A 106 -4.18 -10.11 -8.18
C CYS A 106 -3.64 -10.92 -9.37
N GLU A 107 -3.57 -12.25 -9.25
CA GLU A 107 -3.16 -13.15 -10.35
C GLU A 107 -4.12 -13.07 -11.55
N VAL A 108 -5.39 -12.69 -11.37
CA VAL A 108 -6.38 -12.63 -12.46
C VAL A 108 -6.78 -11.19 -12.83
N CYS A 109 -6.89 -10.29 -11.85
CA CYS A 109 -7.58 -9.02 -12.07
C CYS A 109 -6.88 -8.09 -13.07
N GLU A 110 -5.55 -7.94 -12.97
CA GLU A 110 -4.67 -7.12 -13.81
C GLU A 110 -5.09 -5.65 -14.09
N LYS A 111 -6.20 -5.17 -13.52
CA LYS A 111 -6.78 -3.85 -13.80
C LYS A 111 -5.85 -2.69 -13.48
N CYS A 112 -5.06 -2.81 -12.41
CA CYS A 112 -4.05 -1.81 -12.10
C CYS A 112 -2.91 -1.82 -13.13
N ALA A 113 -2.63 -2.94 -13.80
CA ALA A 113 -1.67 -3.01 -14.89
C ALA A 113 -2.19 -2.34 -16.16
N GLU A 114 -3.45 -2.60 -16.52
CA GLU A 114 -4.16 -2.03 -17.69
C GLU A 114 -4.34 -0.52 -17.60
N MET A 115 -4.79 -0.02 -16.46
CA MET A 115 -5.29 1.36 -16.30
C MET A 115 -4.18 2.39 -16.05
N ARG A 116 -3.01 2.28 -16.70
CA ARG A 116 -1.87 3.16 -16.38
C ARG A 116 -1.18 3.85 -17.54
N PRO A 117 -0.84 5.14 -17.36
CA PRO A 117 -0.18 5.94 -18.38
C PRO A 117 1.29 5.57 -18.60
N SER A 118 1.96 4.98 -17.61
CA SER A 118 3.42 4.75 -17.62
C SER A 118 3.84 3.28 -17.80
N GLN A 119 2.88 2.35 -17.88
CA GLN A 119 3.13 0.89 -18.03
C GLN A 119 4.07 0.27 -16.97
N SER A 120 4.15 0.85 -15.76
CA SER A 120 5.17 0.51 -14.75
C SER A 120 4.96 -0.76 -13.92
N ILE A 121 3.91 -1.54 -14.10
CA ILE A 121 3.58 -2.77 -13.32
C ILE A 121 3.30 -3.83 -14.37
N GLN A 122 3.84 -5.00 -14.11
CA GLN A 122 3.85 -6.09 -15.06
C GLN A 122 2.47 -6.77 -15.14
N TYR A 123 2.15 -7.19 -16.36
CA TYR A 123 1.09 -8.17 -16.63
C TYR A 123 1.57 -9.57 -16.27
N GLY A 124 0.65 -10.53 -16.27
CA GLY A 124 0.95 -11.94 -16.06
C GLY A 124 0.85 -12.37 -14.60
N LYS A 125 0.63 -13.66 -14.40
CA LYS A 125 0.45 -14.26 -13.07
C LYS A 125 1.75 -14.33 -12.27
N GLU A 126 2.89 -14.36 -12.95
CA GLU A 126 4.15 -14.75 -12.34
C GLU A 126 4.71 -13.66 -11.44
N ARG A 127 5.11 -14.08 -10.23
CA ARG A 127 5.87 -13.30 -9.27
C ARG A 127 7.32 -13.76 -9.34
N SER A 128 8.24 -12.81 -9.44
CA SER A 128 9.68 -13.08 -9.47
C SER A 128 10.31 -12.84 -8.10
N TRP A 129 11.55 -13.31 -7.93
CA TRP A 129 12.38 -13.07 -6.75
C TRP A 129 13.31 -11.84 -6.88
N ALA A 130 13.38 -11.28 -8.08
CA ALA A 130 14.19 -10.11 -8.40
C ALA A 130 13.42 -9.21 -9.36
N GLY A 131 13.58 -7.90 -9.18
CA GLY A 131 13.05 -6.90 -10.08
C GLY A 131 14.02 -6.58 -11.21
N ASN A 132 13.56 -5.76 -12.16
CA ASN A 132 14.31 -5.44 -13.37
C ASN A 132 15.09 -4.12 -13.27
N THR A 133 15.02 -3.43 -12.12
CA THR A 133 15.61 -2.09 -11.96
C THR A 133 16.39 -1.99 -10.65
N ILE A 134 17.32 -1.04 -10.57
CA ILE A 134 18.13 -0.80 -9.37
C ILE A 134 17.27 -0.39 -8.16
N SER A 135 16.10 0.21 -8.40
CA SER A 135 15.14 0.60 -7.38
C SER A 135 14.32 -0.60 -6.84
N ASN A 136 14.64 -1.82 -7.23
CA ASN A 136 13.98 -3.02 -6.75
C ASN A 136 14.88 -3.82 -5.80
N ASN A 137 14.48 -3.91 -4.53
CA ASN A 137 15.13 -4.81 -3.57
C ASN A 137 14.77 -6.30 -3.88
N PRO A 138 15.74 -7.16 -4.25
CA PRO A 138 15.51 -8.58 -4.52
C PRO A 138 15.24 -9.38 -3.23
N GLY A 139 14.91 -10.67 -3.38
CA GLY A 139 14.79 -11.63 -2.26
C GLY A 139 13.36 -11.86 -1.76
N ALA A 140 12.36 -11.13 -2.26
CA ALA A 140 10.96 -11.33 -1.92
C ALA A 140 10.15 -11.70 -3.17
N LYS A 141 9.42 -12.83 -3.13
CA LYS A 141 8.59 -13.27 -4.26
C LYS A 141 7.34 -12.39 -4.41
N LYS A 142 7.38 -11.44 -5.35
CA LYS A 142 6.31 -10.44 -5.55
C LYS A 142 6.20 -9.97 -7.00
N TRP A 143 5.18 -9.16 -7.28
CA TRP A 143 5.11 -8.40 -8.53
C TRP A 143 6.01 -7.18 -8.41
N TYR A 144 7.10 -7.19 -9.17
CA TYR A 144 7.98 -6.04 -9.25
C TYR A 144 7.40 -5.00 -10.22
N ILE A 145 7.39 -3.75 -9.77
CA ILE A 145 7.06 -2.60 -10.59
C ILE A 145 8.36 -1.97 -11.08
N ASN A 146 8.33 -1.25 -12.19
CA ASN A 146 9.39 -0.37 -12.68
C ASN A 146 9.19 1.03 -12.04
N PRO A 147 9.90 1.37 -10.95
CA PRO A 147 9.66 2.63 -10.24
C PRO A 147 10.09 3.86 -11.06
N GLU A 148 11.09 3.72 -11.93
CA GLU A 148 11.64 4.80 -12.75
C GLU A 148 10.59 5.33 -13.73
N THR A 149 9.88 4.45 -14.43
CA THR A 149 8.77 4.86 -15.32
C THR A 149 7.57 5.42 -14.55
N CYS A 150 7.31 4.93 -13.33
CA CYS A 150 6.24 5.43 -12.47
C CYS A 150 6.51 6.87 -12.07
N TYR A 151 7.74 7.13 -11.60
CA TYR A 151 8.19 8.46 -11.23
C TYR A 151 8.32 9.39 -12.45
N GLY A 152 8.78 8.87 -13.59
CA GLY A 152 8.84 9.62 -14.85
C GLY A 152 7.47 10.19 -15.25
N PHE A 153 6.38 9.46 -15.02
CA PHE A 153 5.05 10.00 -15.23
C PHE A 153 4.69 11.11 -14.25
N TRP A 154 5.10 11.05 -12.99
CA TRP A 154 4.84 12.14 -12.03
C TRP A 154 5.50 13.44 -12.51
N MET A 155 6.73 13.34 -13.01
CA MET A 155 7.46 14.48 -13.57
C MET A 155 6.76 15.08 -14.79
N GLN A 156 6.17 14.24 -15.66
CA GLN A 156 5.39 14.69 -16.82
C GLN A 156 4.03 15.28 -16.42
N ASN A 157 3.38 14.68 -15.42
CA ASN A 157 2.06 15.07 -14.94
C ASN A 157 2.08 16.35 -14.08
N GLY A 158 3.24 16.67 -13.48
CA GLY A 158 3.40 17.82 -12.56
C GLY A 158 2.80 17.59 -11.16
N ALA A 159 2.31 16.37 -10.90
CA ALA A 159 1.64 15.94 -9.68
C ALA A 159 1.83 14.43 -9.50
N ASP A 160 1.73 13.94 -8.26
CA ASP A 160 1.78 12.51 -7.99
C ASP A 160 0.57 11.76 -8.57
N CYS A 161 0.82 10.51 -8.95
CA CYS A 161 -0.20 9.61 -9.50
C CYS A 161 -0.72 8.65 -8.43
N SER A 162 -1.96 8.20 -8.58
CA SER A 162 -2.60 7.18 -7.74
C SER A 162 -3.59 6.33 -8.55
N ASN A 163 -3.41 6.25 -9.87
CA ASN A 163 -4.32 5.50 -10.76
C ASN A 163 -4.37 4.01 -10.43
N CYS A 164 -3.27 3.40 -9.97
CA CYS A 164 -3.25 2.02 -9.50
C CYS A 164 -4.12 1.83 -8.24
N ILE A 165 -4.16 2.81 -7.34
CA ILE A 165 -5.01 2.81 -6.14
C ILE A 165 -6.47 3.03 -6.54
N ARG A 166 -6.75 4.07 -7.34
CA ARG A 166 -8.09 4.43 -7.85
C ARG A 166 -8.76 3.27 -8.59
N SER A 167 -8.01 2.57 -9.44
CA SER A 167 -8.54 1.50 -10.29
C SER A 167 -8.75 0.18 -9.54
N CYS A 168 -8.08 -0.01 -8.39
CA CYS A 168 -8.13 -1.24 -7.62
C CYS A 168 -9.57 -1.56 -7.16
N PRO A 169 -10.10 -2.77 -7.43
CA PRO A 169 -11.44 -3.17 -6.96
C PRO A 169 -11.60 -3.18 -5.44
N TYR A 170 -10.51 -3.35 -4.68
CA TYR A 170 -10.52 -3.22 -3.22
C TYR A 170 -10.74 -1.78 -2.73
N ASN A 171 -10.56 -0.78 -3.59
CA ASN A 171 -10.66 0.62 -3.19
C ASN A 171 -12.08 1.23 -3.32
N LYS A 172 -13.11 0.45 -3.67
CA LYS A 172 -14.46 1.01 -3.91
C LYS A 172 -15.12 1.48 -2.60
N PRO A 173 -16.12 2.40 -2.67
CA PRO A 173 -16.83 2.87 -1.49
C PRO A 173 -17.44 1.70 -0.71
N ASN A 174 -17.34 1.77 0.62
CA ASN A 174 -17.69 0.68 1.53
C ASN A 174 -19.22 0.50 1.71
N ASN A 175 -19.89 0.10 0.63
CA ASN A 175 -21.30 -0.25 0.62
C ASN A 175 -21.53 -1.77 0.75
N PHE A 176 -22.78 -2.17 0.93
CA PHE A 176 -23.15 -3.58 1.12
C PHE A 176 -22.68 -4.48 -0.02
N LEU A 177 -22.89 -4.05 -1.27
CA LEU A 177 -22.49 -4.81 -2.46
C LEU A 177 -20.97 -5.00 -2.52
N HIS A 178 -20.21 -3.95 -2.23
CA HIS A 178 -18.75 -4.03 -2.20
C HIS A 178 -18.25 -5.00 -1.13
N ARG A 179 -18.78 -4.90 0.09
CA ARG A 179 -18.45 -5.85 1.18
C ARG A 179 -18.80 -7.28 0.81
N PHE A 180 -19.94 -7.50 0.17
CA PHE A 180 -20.36 -8.83 -0.27
C PHE A 180 -19.41 -9.39 -1.34
N VAL A 181 -19.01 -8.58 -2.33
CA VAL A 181 -18.03 -8.99 -3.36
C VAL A 181 -16.66 -9.28 -2.74
N LEU A 182 -16.19 -8.47 -1.80
CA LEU A 182 -14.93 -8.74 -1.10
C LEU A 182 -15.00 -10.01 -0.26
N TRP A 183 -16.12 -10.22 0.44
CA TRP A 183 -16.37 -11.46 1.18
C TRP A 183 -16.37 -12.68 0.24
N LEU A 184 -17.04 -12.61 -0.91
CA LEU A 184 -16.98 -13.66 -1.92
C LEU A 184 -15.55 -13.88 -2.42
N THR A 185 -14.81 -12.82 -2.69
CA THR A 185 -13.41 -12.90 -3.15
C THR A 185 -12.51 -13.60 -2.12
N GLN A 186 -12.83 -13.48 -0.83
CA GLN A 186 -12.08 -14.10 0.26
C GLN A 186 -12.53 -15.54 0.59
N ASN A 187 -13.78 -15.90 0.32
CA ASN A 187 -14.39 -17.15 0.77
C ASN A 187 -14.74 -18.13 -0.36
N ALA A 188 -15.02 -17.64 -1.56
CA ALA A 188 -15.28 -18.47 -2.72
C ALA A 188 -13.96 -19.12 -3.21
N PRO A 189 -14.00 -20.32 -3.81
CA PRO A 189 -12.84 -20.99 -4.40
C PRO A 189 -12.23 -20.23 -5.60
#